data_AF-A0A835EFC7-F1
#
_entry.id   AF-A0A835EFC7-F1
#
_cell.length_a   1.000
_cell.length_b   1.000
_cell.length_c   1.000
_cell.angle_alpha   90.00
_cell.angle_beta   90.00
_cell.angle_gamma   90.00
#
_symmetry.space_group_name_H-M   'P 1'
#
loop_
_entity.id
_entity.type
_entity.pdbx_description
1 polymer ?
#
loop_
_entity_poly.entity_id
_entity_poly.type
_entity_poly.pdbx_seq_one_letter_code
_entity_poly.pdbx_strand_id
1 'polypeptide(L)'
;MPMKRSPKDVFTRFSVTTFSSVLDALTPDAKKAIDKYGLGSLLMFEKCYVPNKFAKWVAHRVNYRSGDIFSDGKVISLSKQSVHQVLHLPISEKPFPTDFSVGKSSLLAKFHKHYVPSVSFFANKLILHEEMSDEDTFICFVLVAMSCFLCPNSSLVPCYKYFGIFEDINNVKELDWCGYILD
;
A
#
# COMPACT_ATOMS: atom_id res chain seq x y z
N MET A 1 -29.33 -7.30 -34.65
CA MET A 1 -27.91 -7.19 -34.24
C MET A 1 -27.86 -7.10 -32.72
N PRO A 2 -27.12 -7.96 -32.00
CA PRO A 2 -26.94 -7.79 -30.57
C PRO A 2 -26.03 -6.59 -30.31
N MET A 3 -26.49 -5.67 -29.45
CA MET A 3 -25.69 -4.54 -28.97
C MET A 3 -24.43 -5.07 -28.26
N LYS A 4 -23.26 -4.74 -28.81
CA LYS A 4 -21.96 -4.98 -28.18
C LYS A 4 -21.89 -4.12 -26.92
N ARG A 5 -22.14 -4.70 -25.75
CA ARG A 5 -21.93 -4.01 -24.47
C ARG A 5 -20.47 -3.55 -24.43
N SER A 6 -20.24 -2.25 -24.27
CA SER A 6 -18.90 -1.75 -23.99
C SER A 6 -18.38 -2.43 -22.72
N PRO A 7 -17.10 -2.82 -22.65
CA PRO A 7 -16.55 -3.35 -21.41
C PRO A 7 -16.75 -2.28 -20.32
N LYS A 8 -17.34 -2.67 -19.18
CA LYS A 8 -17.40 -1.79 -18.02
C LYS A 8 -15.97 -1.35 -17.70
N ASP A 9 -15.78 -0.04 -17.50
CA ASP A 9 -14.47 0.47 -17.14
C ASP A 9 -13.99 -0.21 -15.86
N VAL A 10 -12.77 -0.74 -15.92
CA VAL A 10 -12.12 -1.37 -14.78
C VAL A 10 -11.77 -0.25 -13.82
N PHE A 11 -12.50 -0.18 -12.70
CA PHE A 11 -12.28 0.81 -11.67
C PHE A 11 -11.31 0.25 -10.62
N THR A 12 -10.19 0.92 -10.42
CA THR A 12 -9.22 0.60 -9.37
C THR A 12 -9.23 1.69 -8.31
N ARG A 13 -9.03 1.33 -7.04
CA ARG A 13 -8.78 2.28 -5.95
C ARG A 13 -7.29 2.63 -5.81
N PHE A 14 -6.43 2.03 -6.64
CA PHE A 14 -5.08 2.55 -6.85
C PHE A 14 -5.18 4.04 -7.18
N SER A 15 -4.62 4.88 -6.31
CA SER A 15 -4.77 6.32 -6.37
C SER A 15 -3.40 6.97 -6.30
N VAL A 16 -2.77 7.08 -7.48
CA VAL A 16 -1.53 7.85 -7.65
C VAL A 16 -1.72 9.27 -7.15
N THR A 17 -2.88 9.89 -7.42
CA THR A 17 -3.16 11.26 -7.03
C THR A 17 -3.19 11.44 -5.52
N THR A 18 -3.92 10.59 -4.79
CA THR A 18 -3.98 10.69 -3.32
C THR A 18 -2.62 10.44 -2.70
N PHE A 19 -1.90 9.40 -3.15
CA PHE A 19 -0.60 9.08 -2.58
C PHE A 19 0.42 10.18 -2.86
N SER A 20 0.49 10.69 -4.09
CA SER A 20 1.37 11.81 -4.44
C SER A 20 1.06 13.07 -3.63
N SER A 21 -0.23 13.43 -3.47
CA SER A 21 -0.61 14.60 -2.67
C SER A 21 -0.19 14.46 -1.20
N VAL A 22 -0.21 13.25 -0.64
CA VAL A 22 0.33 13.02 0.70
C VAL A 22 1.85 13.23 0.70
N LEU A 23 2.58 12.63 -0.23
CA LEU A 23 4.04 12.73 -0.32
C LEU A 23 4.52 14.18 -0.48
N ASP A 24 3.83 14.96 -1.31
CA ASP A 24 4.09 16.38 -1.56
C ASP A 24 3.90 17.22 -0.28
N ALA A 25 2.96 16.83 0.58
CA ALA A 25 2.65 17.50 1.84
C ALA A 25 3.48 17.00 3.04
N LEU A 26 4.27 15.94 2.92
CA LEU A 26 5.03 15.45 4.08
C LEU A 26 6.13 16.45 4.50
N THR A 27 6.12 16.82 5.79
CA THR A 27 7.18 17.62 6.40
C THR A 27 8.49 16.82 6.50
N PRO A 28 9.66 17.50 6.64
CA PRO A 28 10.93 16.80 6.84
C PRO A 28 10.93 15.84 8.03
N ASP A 29 10.28 16.20 9.14
CA ASP A 29 10.22 15.34 10.32
C ASP A 29 9.27 14.16 10.12
N ALA A 30 8.15 14.34 9.42
CA ALA A 30 7.29 13.23 9.03
C ALA A 30 8.03 12.24 8.12
N LYS A 31 8.85 12.73 7.18
CA LYS A 31 9.70 11.88 6.32
C LYS A 31 10.72 11.09 7.14
N LYS A 32 11.39 11.72 8.11
CA LYS A 32 12.32 11.04 9.04
C LYS A 32 11.60 9.97 9.87
N ALA A 33 10.40 10.26 10.36
CA ALA A 33 9.60 9.29 11.09
C ALA A 33 9.31 8.06 10.22
N ILE A 34 8.86 8.26 8.97
CA ILE A 34 8.58 7.16 8.04
C ILE A 34 9.84 6.32 7.74
N ASP A 35 10.98 6.97 7.54
CA ASP A 35 12.26 6.31 7.30
C ASP A 35 12.72 5.46 8.49
N LYS A 36 12.54 5.96 9.72
CA LYS A 36 12.84 5.25 10.98
C LYS A 36 12.09 3.91 11.12
N TYR A 37 10.87 3.83 10.57
CA TYR A 37 10.06 2.60 10.53
C TYR A 37 10.32 1.72 9.29
N GLY A 38 11.33 2.04 8.48
CA GLY A 38 11.82 1.18 7.40
C GLY A 38 11.04 1.27 6.09
N LEU A 39 10.17 2.27 5.91
CA LEU A 39 9.41 2.51 4.68
C LEU A 39 9.84 3.78 3.94
N GLY A 40 11.07 4.27 4.20
CA GLY A 40 11.61 5.47 3.56
C GLY A 40 11.70 5.38 2.04
N SER A 41 11.85 4.19 1.47
CA SER A 41 11.86 3.99 0.01
C SER A 41 10.58 4.44 -0.68
N LEU A 42 9.43 4.35 0.01
CA LEU A 42 8.13 4.78 -0.51
C LEU A 42 8.03 6.31 -0.65
N LEU A 43 8.90 7.06 0.02
CA LEU A 43 9.00 8.51 -0.14
C LEU A 43 9.56 8.91 -1.51
N MET A 44 10.22 7.98 -2.20
CA MET A 44 10.77 8.17 -3.55
C MET A 44 9.74 7.84 -4.64
N PHE A 45 8.48 7.62 -4.28
CA PHE A 45 7.44 7.35 -5.26
C PHE A 45 7.21 8.56 -6.15
N GLU A 46 7.40 8.36 -7.46
CA GLU A 46 7.13 9.36 -8.47
C GLU A 46 5.75 9.16 -9.08
N LYS A 47 5.01 10.25 -9.23
CA LYS A 47 3.73 10.24 -9.93
C LYS A 47 3.91 9.77 -11.37
N CYS A 48 3.51 8.53 -11.65
CA CYS A 48 3.54 7.96 -12.99
C CYS A 48 2.12 7.82 -13.57
N TYR A 49 1.96 8.13 -14.85
CA TYR A 49 0.75 7.82 -15.60
C TYR A 49 0.92 6.49 -16.31
N VAL A 50 0.11 5.50 -15.92
CA VAL A 50 0.07 4.20 -16.58
C VAL A 50 -1.13 4.18 -17.53
N PRO A 51 -0.93 4.13 -18.86
CA PRO A 51 -2.04 4.07 -19.81
C PRO A 51 -2.90 2.82 -19.58
N ASN A 52 -4.22 2.98 -19.54
CA ASN A 52 -5.15 1.85 -19.35
C ASN A 52 -4.94 0.71 -20.38
N LYS A 53 -4.51 1.06 -21.61
CA LYS A 53 -4.17 0.06 -22.63
C LYS A 53 -2.97 -0.79 -22.22
N PHE A 54 -1.95 -0.17 -21.62
CA PHE A 54 -0.77 -0.87 -21.12
C PHE A 54 -1.11 -1.75 -19.91
N ALA A 55 -1.84 -1.21 -18.92
CA ALA A 55 -2.27 -2.01 -17.77
C ALA A 55 -3.11 -3.23 -18.19
N LYS A 56 -4.04 -3.05 -19.14
CA LYS A 56 -4.78 -4.17 -19.73
C LYS A 56 -3.86 -5.14 -20.46
N TRP A 57 -2.90 -4.64 -21.25
CA TRP A 57 -1.94 -5.49 -21.95
C TRP A 57 -1.15 -6.36 -20.98
N VAL A 58 -0.62 -5.79 -19.88
CA VAL A 58 0.08 -6.54 -18.83
C VAL A 58 -0.84 -7.60 -18.22
N ALA A 59 -2.07 -7.23 -17.84
CA ALA A 59 -3.01 -8.16 -17.23
C ALA A 59 -3.34 -9.39 -18.10
N HIS A 60 -3.36 -9.25 -19.44
CA HIS A 60 -3.55 -10.40 -20.35
C HIS A 60 -2.30 -11.28 -20.50
N ARG A 61 -1.13 -10.82 -20.06
CA ARG A 61 0.14 -11.55 -20.11
C ARG A 61 0.51 -12.22 -18.78
N VAL A 62 -0.23 -11.91 -17.71
CA VAL A 62 -0.02 -12.50 -16.38
C VAL A 62 -0.60 -13.91 -16.34
N ASN A 63 0.20 -14.88 -15.93
CA ASN A 63 -0.29 -16.19 -15.55
C ASN A 63 -0.89 -16.13 -14.15
N TYR A 64 -2.19 -16.34 -14.03
CA TYR A 64 -2.91 -16.20 -12.76
C TYR A 64 -2.49 -17.20 -11.67
N ARG A 65 -1.82 -18.31 -12.02
CA ARG A 65 -1.34 -19.30 -11.05
C ARG A 65 0.04 -18.95 -10.50
N SER A 66 0.95 -18.48 -11.35
CA SER A 66 2.32 -18.18 -10.95
C SER A 66 2.60 -16.70 -10.69
N GLY A 67 1.74 -15.79 -11.17
CA GLY A 67 1.98 -14.35 -11.16
C GLY A 67 2.96 -13.87 -12.24
N ASP A 68 3.61 -14.78 -12.98
CA ASP A 68 4.59 -14.41 -14.00
C ASP A 68 3.97 -13.65 -15.17
N ILE A 69 4.72 -12.69 -15.72
CA ILE A 69 4.36 -11.95 -16.94
C ILE A 69 5.11 -12.55 -18.13
N PHE A 70 4.38 -12.98 -19.16
CA PHE A 70 4.95 -13.55 -20.38
C PHE A 70 4.98 -12.54 -21.53
N SER A 71 6.15 -12.22 -22.06
CA SER A 71 6.29 -11.31 -23.21
C SER A 71 7.33 -11.84 -24.19
N ASP A 72 6.93 -12.05 -25.44
CA ASP A 72 7.80 -12.44 -26.56
C ASP A 72 8.76 -13.61 -26.25
N GLY A 73 8.23 -14.66 -25.63
CA GLY A 73 9.00 -15.86 -25.25
C GLY A 73 9.88 -15.68 -24.01
N LYS A 74 9.87 -14.51 -23.37
CA LYS A 74 10.53 -14.23 -22.10
C LYS A 74 9.52 -14.27 -20.94
N VAL A 75 10.05 -14.55 -19.75
CA VAL A 75 9.30 -14.60 -18.50
C VAL A 75 9.85 -13.55 -17.55
N ILE A 76 8.98 -12.71 -17.02
CA ILE A 76 9.28 -11.81 -15.90
C ILE A 76 8.59 -12.41 -14.68
N SER A 77 9.38 -13.04 -13.82
CA SER A 77 8.87 -13.66 -12.61
C SER A 77 8.71 -12.66 -11.48
N LEU A 78 7.54 -12.69 -10.84
CA LEU A 78 7.29 -11.94 -9.62
C LEU A 78 7.75 -12.79 -8.43
N SER A 79 8.76 -12.29 -7.73
CA SER A 79 9.33 -12.88 -6.52
C SER A 79 9.53 -11.82 -5.45
N LYS A 80 9.80 -12.23 -4.21
CA LYS A 80 10.13 -11.28 -3.13
C LYS A 80 11.33 -10.40 -3.52
N GLN A 81 12.30 -10.99 -4.21
CA GLN A 81 13.48 -10.29 -4.73
C GLN A 81 13.12 -9.26 -5.79
N SER A 82 12.22 -9.56 -6.73
CA SER A 82 11.81 -8.57 -7.73
C SER A 82 11.03 -7.42 -7.10
N VAL A 83 10.17 -7.69 -6.12
CA VAL A 83 9.45 -6.66 -5.36
C VAL A 83 10.44 -5.77 -4.60
N HIS A 84 11.44 -6.37 -3.96
CA HIS A 84 12.51 -5.64 -3.26
C HIS A 84 13.33 -4.77 -4.23
N GLN A 85 13.72 -5.29 -5.38
CA GLN A 85 14.49 -4.52 -6.37
C GLN A 85 13.75 -3.26 -6.87
N VAL A 86 12.41 -3.32 -6.94
CA VAL A 86 11.60 -2.19 -7.42
C VAL A 86 11.22 -1.24 -6.28
N LEU A 87 10.72 -1.78 -5.16
CA LEU A 87 10.14 -0.98 -4.08
C LEU A 87 11.11 -0.73 -2.91
N HIS A 88 12.26 -1.41 -2.89
CA HIS A 88 13.22 -1.39 -1.79
C HIS A 88 12.60 -1.69 -0.42
N LEU A 89 11.52 -2.47 -0.39
CA LEU A 89 10.84 -2.89 0.83
C LEU A 89 11.59 -4.04 1.51
N PRO A 90 11.49 -4.23 2.83
CA PRO A 90 12.17 -5.31 3.52
C PRO A 90 11.76 -6.71 3.03
N ILE A 91 12.77 -7.57 2.83
CA ILE A 91 12.60 -9.03 2.78
C ILE A 91 13.00 -9.56 4.15
N SER A 92 12.16 -10.42 4.72
CA SER A 92 12.42 -11.03 6.02
C SER A 92 11.87 -12.45 6.10
N GLU A 93 12.29 -13.21 7.09
CA GLU A 93 11.66 -14.48 7.46
C GLU A 93 10.47 -14.26 8.42
N LYS A 94 10.36 -13.08 9.03
CA LYS A 94 9.28 -12.73 9.96
C LYS A 94 8.01 -12.36 9.17
N PRO A 95 6.96 -13.19 9.18
CA PRO A 95 5.76 -12.92 8.40
C PRO A 95 4.94 -11.79 9.03
N PHE A 96 3.99 -11.25 8.27
CA PHE A 96 2.97 -10.35 8.83
C PHE A 96 2.14 -11.08 9.90
N PRO A 97 1.77 -10.40 11.00
CA PRO A 97 0.91 -11.01 12.01
C PRO A 97 -0.46 -11.37 11.42
N THR A 98 -0.92 -12.58 11.71
CA THR A 98 -2.19 -13.12 11.17
C THR A 98 -3.41 -12.64 11.95
N ASP A 99 -3.24 -12.29 13.23
CA ASP A 99 -4.30 -11.70 14.05
C ASP A 99 -4.39 -10.20 13.82
N PHE A 100 -5.33 -9.80 12.96
CA PHE A 100 -5.62 -8.40 12.70
C PHE A 100 -6.58 -7.76 13.73
N SER A 101 -7.16 -8.53 14.65
CA SER A 101 -8.17 -8.03 15.60
C SER A 101 -7.54 -7.20 16.72
N VAL A 102 -6.39 -7.63 17.22
CA VAL A 102 -5.60 -6.91 18.24
C VAL A 102 -5.12 -5.58 17.64
N GLY A 103 -4.42 -5.63 16.51
CA GLY A 103 -3.94 -4.42 15.84
C GLY A 103 -5.05 -3.46 15.41
N LYS A 104 -6.22 -3.97 15.02
CA LYS A 104 -7.41 -3.12 14.79
C LYS A 104 -7.87 -2.41 16.07
N SER A 105 -7.91 -3.12 17.19
CA SER A 105 -8.31 -2.54 18.48
C SER A 105 -7.31 -1.47 18.93
N SER A 106 -6.01 -1.74 18.79
CA SER A 106 -4.94 -0.77 19.05
C SER A 106 -5.09 0.49 18.19
N LEU A 107 -5.34 0.34 16.89
CA LEU A 107 -5.57 1.45 15.98
C LEU A 107 -6.79 2.30 16.39
N LEU A 108 -7.92 1.64 16.70
CA LEU A 108 -9.15 2.32 17.08
C LEU A 108 -9.01 3.09 18.41
N ALA A 109 -8.36 2.48 19.40
CA ALA A 109 -8.06 3.12 20.67
C ALA A 109 -7.18 4.36 20.49
N LYS A 110 -6.11 4.23 19.69
CA LYS A 110 -5.15 5.29 19.39
C LYS A 110 -5.79 6.51 18.72
N PHE A 111 -6.72 6.32 17.80
CA PHE A 111 -7.41 7.42 17.11
C PHE A 111 -8.75 7.82 17.75
N HIS A 112 -9.11 7.24 18.89
CA HIS A 112 -10.39 7.46 19.59
C HIS A 112 -11.60 7.25 18.66
N LYS A 113 -11.64 6.12 17.96
CA LYS A 113 -12.71 5.77 17.01
C LYS A 113 -13.39 4.45 17.38
N HIS A 114 -14.68 4.37 17.08
CA HIS A 114 -15.43 3.11 17.18
C HIS A 114 -15.36 2.25 15.91
N TYR A 115 -15.10 2.89 14.76
CA TYR A 115 -15.00 2.26 13.45
C TYR A 115 -13.75 2.75 12.74
N VAL A 116 -13.19 1.90 11.87
CA VAL A 116 -11.98 2.24 11.12
C VAL A 116 -12.32 3.38 10.16
N PRO A 117 -11.63 4.54 10.26
CA PRO A 117 -11.87 5.66 9.36
C PRO A 117 -11.56 5.34 7.90
N SER A 118 -12.05 6.19 7.00
CA SER A 118 -11.69 6.12 5.58
C SER A 118 -10.21 6.43 5.37
N VAL A 119 -9.67 6.02 4.22
CA VAL A 119 -8.30 6.37 3.81
C VAL A 119 -8.10 7.89 3.77
N SER A 120 -9.13 8.65 3.40
CA SER A 120 -9.10 10.11 3.39
C SER A 120 -8.92 10.74 4.77
N PHE A 121 -9.39 10.09 5.84
CA PHE A 121 -9.14 10.57 7.21
C PHE A 121 -7.64 10.56 7.51
N PHE A 122 -6.95 9.45 7.22
CA PHE A 122 -5.51 9.33 7.45
C PHE A 122 -4.70 10.22 6.52
N ALA A 123 -5.11 10.35 5.25
CA ALA A 123 -4.46 11.25 4.30
C ALA A 123 -4.58 12.72 4.74
N ASN A 124 -5.76 13.15 5.19
CA ASN A 124 -5.98 14.53 5.63
C ASN A 124 -5.14 14.88 6.86
N LYS A 125 -4.95 13.96 7.81
CA LYS A 125 -4.05 14.19 8.96
C LYS A 125 -2.63 14.57 8.54
N LEU A 126 -2.11 13.91 7.50
CA LEU A 126 -0.78 14.19 6.94
C LEU A 126 -0.77 15.49 6.13
N ILE A 127 -1.76 15.70 5.26
CA ILE A 127 -1.84 16.87 4.37
C ILE A 127 -2.08 18.16 5.15
N LEU A 128 -2.89 18.11 6.20
CA LEU A 128 -3.21 19.27 7.04
C LEU A 128 -2.19 19.48 8.16
N HIS A 129 -1.13 18.67 8.22
CA HIS A 129 -0.07 18.74 9.23
C HIS A 129 -0.61 18.74 10.67
N GLU A 130 -1.57 17.87 10.96
CA GLU A 130 -2.05 17.71 12.33
C GLU A 130 -0.89 17.27 13.23
N GLU A 131 -0.79 17.86 14.44
CA GLU A 131 0.23 17.45 15.41
C GLU A 131 0.01 15.99 15.82
N MET A 132 1.05 15.18 15.61
CA MET A 132 1.03 13.73 15.80
C MET A 132 2.41 13.25 16.24
N SER A 133 2.46 12.11 16.93
CA SER A 133 3.73 11.43 17.21
C SER A 133 4.35 10.85 15.92
N ASP A 134 5.64 10.51 15.96
CA ASP A 134 6.30 9.74 14.88
C ASP A 134 5.51 8.48 14.52
N GLU A 135 5.01 7.79 15.56
CA GLU A 135 4.25 6.55 15.44
C GLU A 135 2.92 6.77 14.72
N ASP A 136 2.15 7.78 15.14
CA ASP A 136 0.84 8.08 14.54
C ASP A 136 1.00 8.60 13.10
N THR A 137 2.07 9.35 12.84
CA THR A 137 2.47 9.80 11.50
C THR A 137 2.74 8.60 10.60
N PHE A 138 3.54 7.64 11.08
CA PHE A 138 3.82 6.42 10.34
C PHE A 138 2.55 5.60 10.10
N ILE A 139 1.69 5.44 11.11
CA ILE A 139 0.43 4.71 10.98
C ILE A 139 -0.48 5.35 9.93
N CYS A 140 -0.61 6.68 9.93
CA CYS A 140 -1.36 7.38 8.89
C CYS A 140 -0.76 7.13 7.51
N PHE A 141 0.58 7.23 7.39
CA PHE A 141 1.27 7.05 6.13
C PHE A 141 1.10 5.63 5.58
N VAL A 142 1.33 4.60 6.39
CA VAL A 142 1.26 3.21 5.94
C VAL A 142 -0.15 2.80 5.55
N LEU A 143 -1.19 3.31 6.24
CA LEU A 143 -2.58 3.07 5.86
C LEU A 143 -2.93 3.67 4.49
N VAL A 144 -2.42 4.87 4.21
CA VAL A 144 -2.56 5.50 2.88
C VAL A 144 -1.76 4.73 1.84
N ALA A 145 -0.49 4.42 2.09
CA ALA A 145 0.37 3.69 1.16
C ALA A 145 -0.22 2.32 0.79
N MET A 146 -0.68 1.57 1.78
CA MET A 146 -1.32 0.26 1.57
C MET A 146 -2.61 0.39 0.76
N SER A 147 -3.42 1.41 1.02
CA SER A 147 -4.74 1.53 0.40
C SER A 147 -4.71 2.22 -0.97
N CYS A 148 -3.71 3.04 -1.26
CA CYS A 148 -3.58 3.79 -2.52
C CYS A 148 -2.56 3.20 -3.49
N PHE A 149 -1.55 2.49 -3.00
CA PHE A 149 -0.45 1.99 -3.83
C PHE A 149 -0.23 0.48 -3.70
N LEU A 150 0.10 -0.01 -2.50
CA LEU A 150 0.68 -1.34 -2.35
C LEU A 150 -0.37 -2.47 -2.44
N CYS A 151 -1.50 -2.33 -1.73
CA CYS A 151 -2.58 -3.32 -1.70
C CYS A 151 -3.97 -2.65 -1.80
N PRO A 152 -4.25 -1.86 -2.86
CA PRO A 152 -5.53 -1.19 -3.02
C PRO A 152 -6.68 -2.21 -3.06
N ASN A 153 -7.72 -1.97 -2.27
CA ASN A 153 -8.93 -2.80 -2.23
C ASN A 153 -10.12 -2.02 -2.81
N SER A 154 -11.32 -2.60 -2.92
CA SER A 154 -12.48 -1.90 -3.52
C SER A 154 -13.18 -0.87 -2.60
N SER A 155 -12.85 -0.85 -1.31
CA SER A 155 -13.43 -0.01 -0.26
C SER A 155 -12.74 1.35 -0.14
N LEU A 156 -13.43 2.29 0.51
CA LEU A 156 -12.85 3.56 0.98
C LEU A 156 -12.18 3.43 2.35
N VAL A 157 -12.33 2.28 2.99
CA VAL A 157 -11.74 1.95 4.30
C VAL A 157 -10.53 1.04 4.08
N PRO A 158 -9.42 1.25 4.81
CA PRO A 158 -8.27 0.36 4.79
C PRO A 158 -8.63 -1.12 5.00
N CYS A 159 -7.93 -2.03 4.33
CA CYS A 159 -8.13 -3.47 4.52
C CYS A 159 -7.58 -3.89 5.88
N TYR A 160 -8.37 -4.58 6.69
CA TYR A 160 -7.93 -4.99 8.02
C TYR A 160 -6.85 -6.08 7.99
N LYS A 161 -6.64 -6.77 6.86
CA LYS A 161 -5.73 -7.93 6.77
C LYS A 161 -4.27 -7.65 7.15
N TYR A 162 -3.82 -6.40 7.07
CA TYR A 162 -2.47 -6.02 7.48
C TYR A 162 -2.44 -5.31 8.84
N PHE A 163 -3.57 -5.20 9.55
CA PHE A 163 -3.63 -4.43 10.79
C PHE A 163 -2.84 -5.06 11.93
N GLY A 164 -2.49 -6.34 11.83
CA GLY A 164 -1.62 -7.01 12.80
C GLY A 164 -0.31 -6.27 13.06
N ILE A 165 0.20 -5.49 12.11
CA ILE A 165 1.40 -4.67 12.29
C ILE A 165 1.27 -3.59 13.37
N PHE A 166 0.04 -3.22 13.75
CA PHE A 166 -0.22 -2.19 14.77
C PHE A 166 -0.20 -2.73 16.20
N GLU A 167 -0.04 -4.05 16.38
CA GLU A 167 0.22 -4.64 17.70
C GLU A 167 1.62 -4.27 18.19
N ASP A 168 2.62 -4.33 17.30
CA ASP A 168 4.01 -4.02 17.58
C ASP A 168 4.64 -3.23 16.43
N ILE A 169 4.28 -1.95 16.38
CA ILE A 169 4.68 -1.05 15.30
C ILE A 169 6.18 -0.77 15.28
N ASN A 170 6.87 -0.92 16.41
CA ASN A 170 8.31 -0.65 16.52
C ASN A 170 9.14 -1.69 15.76
N ASN A 171 8.61 -2.90 15.60
CA ASN A 171 9.26 -3.99 14.88
C ASN A 171 8.73 -4.20 13.45
N VAL A 172 7.98 -3.23 12.93
CA VAL A 172 7.36 -3.30 11.60
C VAL A 172 8.38 -3.40 10.46
N LYS A 173 9.57 -2.79 10.62
CA LYS A 173 10.66 -2.86 9.63
C LYS A 173 11.29 -4.25 9.49
N GLU A 174 11.07 -5.12 10.47
CA GLU A 174 11.56 -6.49 10.47
C GLU A 174 10.62 -7.46 9.76
N LEU A 175 9.42 -7.01 9.37
CA LEU A 175 8.43 -7.85 8.72
C LEU A 175 8.78 -8.08 7.24
N ASP A 176 8.33 -9.21 6.70
CA ASP A 176 8.47 -9.55 5.29
C ASP A 176 7.46 -8.79 4.42
N TRP A 177 7.72 -7.50 4.23
CA TRP A 177 6.90 -6.62 3.38
C TRP A 177 6.85 -7.13 1.95
N CYS A 178 7.99 -7.53 1.38
CA CYS A 178 8.02 -8.07 0.03
C CYS A 178 7.19 -9.36 -0.12
N GLY A 179 7.22 -10.24 0.88
CA GLY A 179 6.34 -11.41 0.90
C GLY A 179 4.87 -11.03 0.96
N TYR A 180 4.49 -10.13 1.86
CA TYR A 180 3.10 -9.73 2.02
C TYR A 180 2.50 -9.04 0.78
N ILE A 181 3.28 -8.23 0.06
CA ILE A 181 2.81 -7.54 -1.16
C ILE A 181 2.68 -8.52 -2.34
N LEU A 182 3.45 -9.60 -2.34
CA LEU A 182 3.43 -10.60 -3.41
C LEU A 182 2.22 -11.55 -3.30
N ASP A 183 1.77 -11.83 -2.07
CA ASP A 183 0.69 -12.78 -1.73
C ASP A 183 -0.73 -12.21 -1.96
#